data_AF-A0AA96JT57-F1
#
_entry.id   AF-A0AA96JT57-F1
#
_cell.length_a   1.000
_cell.length_b   1.000
_cell.length_c   1.000
_cell.angle_alpha   90.00
_cell.angle_beta   90.00
_cell.angle_gamma   90.00
#
_symmetry.space_group_name_H-M   'P 1'
#
loop_
_entity.id
_entity.type
_entity.pdbx_description
1 polymer ?
#
loop_
_entity_poly.entity_id
_entity_poly.type
_entity_poly.pdbx_seq_one_letter_code
_entity_poly.pdbx_strand_id
1 'polypeptide(L)'
;MENAELGDLTGRARQAVLLSREGASPVQVAAADHLLEQNPFGPAALFTDIDPTAAAIAAAHWLAAAAEVTVEATGHSPTAVLFEADNIEALPHETPTHVLELLESGTSPYDAVTGLVRHALHIADGLLPDPAGLREQLEDIDDTLAQHTGPDTDPEDTGLRLTPLDPKRPAPDLLEDLLAGIHGCWLLHDEYDELDDEDDFGDDEDRDDDEQDGQQHDRGRNDFAHLVREAAAAHRNRLI
;
A
#
# COMPACT_ATOMS: atom_id res chain seq x y z
N MET A 1 -43.82 2.96 -24.07
CA MET A 1 -43.38 2.36 -22.79
C MET A 1 -42.27 1.36 -23.11
N GLU A 2 -41.10 1.74 -23.61
CA GLU A 2 -40.22 2.87 -23.23
C GLU A 2 -39.65 2.65 -21.83
N ASN A 3 -38.66 1.76 -21.74
CA ASN A 3 -37.78 1.58 -20.57
C ASN A 3 -36.37 1.09 -20.98
N ALA A 4 -36.00 1.24 -22.26
CA ALA A 4 -34.67 0.88 -22.78
C ALA A 4 -33.75 2.10 -22.99
N GLU A 5 -34.23 3.32 -22.71
CA GLU A 5 -33.51 4.58 -23.00
C GLU A 5 -32.84 5.22 -21.77
N LEU A 6 -32.90 4.58 -20.60
CA LEU A 6 -32.41 5.17 -19.34
C LEU A 6 -30.96 4.80 -18.97
N GLY A 7 -30.23 4.10 -19.83
CA GLY A 7 -28.77 3.97 -19.71
C GLY A 7 -28.29 3.55 -18.30
N ASP A 8 -29.04 2.68 -17.62
CA ASP A 8 -28.66 2.21 -16.30
C ASP A 8 -27.48 1.22 -16.42
N LEU A 9 -26.28 1.78 -16.34
CA LEU A 9 -25.00 1.07 -16.41
C LEU A 9 -24.49 0.65 -15.03
N THR A 10 -25.25 0.87 -13.95
CA THR A 10 -24.81 0.58 -12.57
C THR A 10 -24.40 -0.88 -12.38
N GLY A 11 -25.11 -1.82 -13.02
CA GLY A 11 -24.76 -3.24 -13.02
C GLY A 11 -23.49 -3.59 -13.81
N ARG A 12 -23.14 -2.82 -14.84
CA ARG A 12 -21.91 -3.03 -15.64
C ARG A 12 -20.70 -2.35 -15.00
N ALA A 13 -20.90 -1.24 -14.30
CA ALA A 13 -19.86 -0.58 -13.51
C ALA A 13 -19.35 -1.53 -12.40
N ARG A 14 -20.25 -2.24 -11.70
CA ARG A 14 -19.87 -3.23 -10.67
C ARG A 14 -19.07 -4.43 -11.18
N GLN A 15 -19.29 -4.87 -12.42
CA GLN A 15 -18.48 -5.96 -13.01
C GLN A 15 -17.12 -5.47 -13.54
N ALA A 16 -16.96 -4.18 -13.85
CA ALA A 16 -15.68 -3.60 -14.22
C ALA A 16 -14.72 -3.48 -13.02
N VAL A 17 -15.26 -3.40 -11.80
CA VAL A 17 -14.48 -3.36 -10.53
C VAL A 17 -13.68 -4.65 -10.28
N LEU A 18 -14.05 -5.77 -10.92
CA LEU A 18 -13.38 -7.06 -10.73
C LEU A 18 -12.26 -7.36 -11.73
N LEU A 19 -12.17 -6.62 -12.84
CA LEU A 19 -11.15 -6.86 -13.87
C LEU A 19 -10.14 -5.72 -13.83
N SER A 20 -8.92 -6.02 -13.37
CA SER A 20 -7.80 -5.09 -13.40
C SER A 20 -7.58 -4.59 -14.82
N ARG A 21 -7.58 -3.27 -14.97
CA ARG A 21 -7.21 -2.59 -16.21
C ARG A 21 -5.83 -1.98 -16.02
N GLU A 22 -5.05 -2.01 -17.09
CA GLU A 22 -3.69 -1.49 -17.05
C GLU A 22 -3.63 0.01 -16.73
N GLY A 23 -4.54 0.80 -17.28
CA GLY A 23 -4.60 2.25 -17.07
C GLY A 23 -5.81 2.68 -16.25
N ALA A 24 -5.69 3.85 -15.63
CA ALA A 24 -6.74 4.45 -14.81
C ALA A 24 -7.28 5.75 -15.41
N SER A 25 -8.56 6.04 -15.15
CA SER A 25 -9.14 7.33 -15.51
C SER A 25 -8.71 8.41 -14.50
N PRO A 26 -8.20 9.57 -14.93
CA PRO A 26 -7.84 10.66 -14.01
C PRO A 26 -9.00 11.12 -13.12
N VAL A 27 -10.24 11.02 -13.61
CA VAL A 27 -11.46 11.34 -12.83
C VAL A 27 -11.67 10.34 -11.69
N GLN A 28 -11.36 9.06 -11.91
CA GLN A 28 -11.45 8.03 -10.89
C GLN A 28 -10.31 8.14 -9.88
N VAL A 29 -9.10 8.51 -10.32
CA VAL A 29 -7.96 8.77 -9.42
C VAL A 29 -8.29 9.94 -8.48
N ALA A 30 -8.81 11.05 -9.03
CA ALA A 30 -9.23 12.19 -8.22
C ALA A 30 -10.39 11.85 -7.26
N ALA A 31 -11.29 10.94 -7.65
CA ALA A 31 -12.36 10.47 -6.77
C ALA A 31 -11.82 9.59 -5.63
N ALA A 32 -10.86 8.71 -5.89
CA ALA A 32 -10.17 7.94 -4.86
C ALA A 32 -9.36 8.83 -3.90
N ASP A 33 -8.62 9.81 -4.45
CA ASP A 33 -7.88 10.80 -3.66
C ASP A 33 -8.78 11.52 -2.65
N HIS A 34 -9.98 11.94 -3.08
CA HIS A 34 -10.94 12.57 -2.19
C HIS A 34 -11.55 11.63 -1.13
N LEU A 35 -11.65 10.33 -1.43
CA LEU A 35 -12.08 9.34 -0.43
C LEU A 35 -11.00 9.13 0.64
N LEU A 36 -9.73 9.07 0.24
CA LEU A 36 -8.59 8.96 1.15
C LEU A 36 -8.37 10.23 1.97
N GLU A 37 -8.68 11.41 1.41
CA GLU A 37 -8.71 12.68 2.14
C GLU A 37 -9.65 12.63 3.35
N GLN A 38 -10.78 11.92 3.22
CA GLN A 38 -11.72 11.74 4.33
C GLN A 38 -11.21 10.70 5.32
N ASN A 39 -10.72 9.56 4.82
CA ASN A 39 -10.18 8.47 5.63
C ASN A 39 -8.94 7.84 4.95
N PRO A 40 -7.71 8.17 5.39
CA PRO A 40 -6.48 7.66 4.79
C PRO A 40 -6.31 6.14 4.87
N PHE A 41 -7.00 5.49 5.82
CA PHE A 41 -6.92 4.03 6.04
C PHE A 41 -7.81 3.21 5.09
N GLY A 42 -8.38 3.83 4.06
CA GLY A 42 -9.10 3.13 3.00
C GLY A 42 -10.58 2.86 3.32
N PRO A 43 -11.50 3.77 2.99
CA PRO A 43 -12.92 3.51 3.14
C PRO A 43 -13.38 2.40 2.19
N ALA A 44 -14.39 1.62 2.60
CA ALA A 44 -14.93 0.50 1.81
C ALA A 44 -15.33 0.89 0.37
N ALA A 45 -15.69 2.15 0.13
CA ALA A 45 -16.02 2.69 -1.19
C ALA A 45 -14.87 2.58 -2.21
N LEU A 46 -13.60 2.54 -1.78
CA LEU A 46 -12.46 2.32 -2.67
C LEU A 46 -12.52 0.96 -3.38
N PHE A 47 -13.08 -0.06 -2.71
CA PHE A 47 -13.18 -1.42 -3.23
C PHE A 47 -14.46 -1.69 -4.03
N THR A 48 -15.48 -0.83 -3.91
CA THR A 48 -16.80 -1.08 -4.51
C THR A 48 -17.19 -0.08 -5.58
N ASP A 49 -16.75 1.17 -5.45
CA ASP A 49 -17.28 2.30 -6.21
C ASP A 49 -16.23 2.90 -7.17
N ILE A 50 -14.95 2.58 -6.95
CA ILE A 50 -13.83 3.06 -7.75
C ILE A 50 -13.18 1.91 -8.53
N ASP A 51 -12.67 2.23 -9.71
CA ASP A 51 -11.76 1.34 -10.44
C ASP A 51 -10.53 0.98 -9.57
N PRO A 52 -10.18 -0.30 -9.41
CA PRO A 52 -9.14 -0.71 -8.46
C PRO A 52 -7.76 -0.16 -8.82
N THR A 53 -7.44 0.02 -10.12
CA THR A 53 -6.16 0.61 -10.53
C THR A 53 -6.14 2.10 -10.17
N ALA A 54 -7.25 2.81 -10.37
CA ALA A 54 -7.35 4.20 -9.95
C ALA A 54 -7.26 4.38 -8.42
N ALA A 55 -7.88 3.48 -7.66
CA ALA A 55 -7.78 3.45 -6.20
C ALA A 55 -6.35 3.17 -5.73
N ALA A 56 -5.66 2.20 -6.34
CA ALA A 56 -4.26 1.89 -6.04
C ALA A 56 -3.32 3.08 -6.35
N ILE A 57 -3.53 3.82 -7.44
CA ILE A 57 -2.75 5.03 -7.76
C ILE A 57 -2.89 6.09 -6.67
N ALA A 58 -4.13 6.33 -6.21
CA ALA A 58 -4.35 7.25 -5.10
C ALA A 58 -3.70 6.69 -3.81
N ALA A 59 -3.91 5.42 -3.48
CA ALA A 59 -3.30 4.80 -2.31
C ALA A 59 -1.76 4.89 -2.32
N ALA A 60 -1.10 4.76 -3.47
CA ALA A 60 0.36 4.92 -3.58
C ALA A 60 0.82 6.35 -3.25
N HIS A 61 0.08 7.37 -3.69
CA HIS A 61 0.33 8.76 -3.29
C HIS A 61 0.16 8.96 -1.78
N TRP A 62 -0.89 8.38 -1.21
CA TRP A 62 -1.19 8.49 0.22
C TRP A 62 -0.21 7.69 1.09
N LEU A 63 0.28 6.55 0.61
CA LEU A 63 1.35 5.79 1.24
C LEU A 63 2.64 6.59 1.32
N ALA A 64 3.02 7.29 0.25
CA ALA A 64 4.21 8.14 0.27
C ALA A 64 4.10 9.26 1.31
N ALA A 65 2.91 9.87 1.45
CA ALA A 65 2.66 10.86 2.48
C ALA A 65 2.69 10.26 3.90
N ALA A 66 2.13 9.06 4.09
CA ALA A 66 2.19 8.34 5.35
C ALA A 66 3.63 8.00 5.75
N ALA A 67 4.42 7.46 4.82
CA ALA A 67 5.82 7.15 5.04
C ALA A 67 6.64 8.41 5.38
N GLU A 68 6.39 9.55 4.71
CA GLU A 68 7.05 10.82 5.02
C GLU A 68 6.81 11.26 6.47
N VAL A 69 5.55 11.22 6.92
CA VAL A 69 5.19 11.53 8.31
C VAL A 69 5.89 10.60 9.30
N THR A 70 5.87 9.28 9.05
CA THR A 70 6.53 8.31 9.93
C THR A 70 8.05 8.47 9.93
N VAL A 71 8.66 8.84 8.81
CA VAL A 71 10.10 9.13 8.75
C VAL A 71 10.46 10.37 9.56
N GLU A 72 9.63 11.41 9.52
CA GLU A 72 9.84 12.60 10.35
C GLU A 72 9.78 12.29 11.85
N ALA A 73 8.86 11.41 12.26
CA ALA A 73 8.71 10.99 13.66
C ALA A 73 9.85 10.05 14.11
N THR A 74 10.21 9.05 13.29
CA THR A 74 11.09 7.95 13.72
C THR A 74 12.55 8.09 13.28
N GLY A 75 12.83 8.91 12.27
CA GLY A 75 14.16 9.06 11.66
C GLY A 75 14.61 7.89 10.79
N HIS A 76 13.77 6.89 10.56
CA HIS A 76 14.04 5.77 9.63
C HIS A 76 14.05 6.22 8.16
N SER A 77 14.55 5.38 7.25
CA SER A 77 14.32 5.59 5.81
C SER A 77 12.91 5.14 5.43
N PRO A 78 12.28 5.69 4.37
CA PRO A 78 10.94 5.29 3.95
C PRO A 78 10.79 3.79 3.67
N THR A 79 11.84 3.15 3.15
CA THR A 79 11.88 1.69 2.94
C THR A 79 12.00 0.88 4.23
N ALA A 80 12.66 1.42 5.27
CA ALA A 80 12.79 0.74 6.56
C ALA A 80 11.49 0.80 7.37
N VAL A 81 10.70 1.88 7.22
CA VAL A 81 9.41 2.06 7.94
C VAL A 81 8.50 0.84 7.80
N LEU A 82 8.33 0.33 6.58
CA LEU A 82 7.41 -0.79 6.34
C LEU A 82 7.96 -2.14 6.81
N PHE A 83 9.28 -2.30 6.79
CA PHE A 83 9.94 -3.48 7.35
C PHE A 83 9.82 -3.50 8.88
N GLU A 84 10.00 -2.35 9.53
CA GLU A 84 9.82 -2.26 10.98
C GLU A 84 8.36 -2.43 11.40
N ALA A 85 7.42 -1.89 10.62
CA ALA A 85 5.99 -2.11 10.87
C ALA A 85 5.60 -3.60 10.83
N ASP A 86 6.23 -4.41 9.95
CA ASP A 86 6.03 -5.87 9.89
C ASP A 86 6.47 -6.60 11.19
N ASN A 87 7.46 -6.03 11.91
CA ASN A 87 7.88 -6.55 13.22
C ASN A 87 6.86 -6.28 14.32
N ILE A 88 6.01 -5.25 14.16
CA ILE A 88 4.92 -4.90 15.08
C ILE A 88 3.70 -5.78 14.80
N GLU A 89 3.25 -5.78 13.55
CA GLU A 89 2.16 -6.61 13.05
C GLU A 89 2.56 -7.19 11.70
N ALA A 90 2.33 -8.49 11.49
CA ALA A 90 2.67 -9.15 10.23
C ALA A 90 1.86 -8.55 9.06
N LEU A 91 2.52 -7.78 8.20
CA LEU A 91 1.93 -6.97 7.14
C LEU A 91 2.67 -7.20 5.81
N PRO A 92 1.97 -7.09 4.66
CA PRO A 92 2.64 -7.15 3.36
C PRO A 92 3.52 -5.90 3.18
N HIS A 93 4.83 -6.04 3.40
CA HIS A 93 5.77 -4.92 3.31
C HIS A 93 6.55 -4.86 1.98
N GLU A 94 6.73 -5.98 1.28
CA GLU A 94 7.55 -6.04 0.05
C GLU A 94 6.97 -5.15 -1.07
N THR A 95 5.69 -5.34 -1.42
CA THR A 95 5.04 -4.56 -2.49
C THR A 95 4.99 -3.07 -2.17
N PRO A 96 4.53 -2.62 -0.97
CA PRO A 96 4.48 -1.20 -0.66
C PRO A 96 5.87 -0.56 -0.57
N THR A 97 6.89 -1.30 -0.10
CA THR A 97 8.29 -0.85 -0.11
C THR A 97 8.77 -0.60 -1.53
N HIS A 98 8.52 -1.54 -2.44
CA HIS A 98 8.90 -1.38 -3.84
C HIS A 98 8.21 -0.17 -4.51
N VAL A 99 6.95 0.10 -4.15
CA VAL A 99 6.27 1.31 -4.62
C VAL A 99 6.95 2.58 -4.08
N LEU A 100 7.31 2.62 -2.80
CA LEU A 100 8.04 3.76 -2.24
C LEU A 100 9.39 4.00 -2.94
N GLU A 101 10.15 2.94 -3.24
CA GLU A 101 11.41 3.03 -3.99
C GLU A 101 11.21 3.64 -5.39
N LEU A 102 10.16 3.21 -6.10
CA LEU A 102 9.81 3.79 -7.40
C LEU A 102 9.48 5.28 -7.28
N LEU A 103 8.74 5.68 -6.25
CA LEU A 103 8.39 7.09 -6.01
C LEU A 103 9.61 7.94 -5.62
N GLU A 104 10.50 7.42 -4.77
CA GLU A 104 11.76 8.09 -4.41
C GLU A 104 12.69 8.30 -5.61
N SER A 105 12.73 7.34 -6.54
CA SER A 105 13.47 7.47 -7.79
C SER A 105 12.84 8.46 -8.79
N GLY A 106 11.70 9.06 -8.45
CA GLY A 106 11.01 10.09 -9.22
C GLY A 106 9.93 9.56 -10.16
N THR A 107 9.56 8.28 -10.06
CA THR A 107 8.42 7.72 -10.79
C THR A 107 7.12 8.32 -10.25
N SER A 108 6.15 8.60 -11.12
CA SER A 108 4.83 9.05 -10.67
C SER A 108 4.06 7.87 -10.04
N PRO A 109 3.13 8.10 -9.09
CA PRO A 109 2.20 7.08 -8.59
C PRO A 109 1.43 6.39 -9.72
N TYR A 110 1.06 7.15 -10.76
CA TYR A 110 0.41 6.60 -11.94
C TYR A 110 1.31 5.57 -12.66
N ASP A 111 2.55 5.93 -12.97
CA ASP A 111 3.46 5.05 -13.70
C ASP A 111 3.91 3.85 -12.86
N ALA A 112 4.15 4.04 -11.56
CA ALA A 112 4.53 2.96 -10.65
C ALA A 112 3.43 1.89 -10.58
N VAL A 113 2.18 2.30 -10.30
CA VAL A 113 1.05 1.37 -10.16
C VAL A 113 0.70 0.72 -11.49
N THR A 114 0.56 1.50 -12.57
CA THR A 114 0.21 0.93 -13.88
C THR A 114 1.32 0.03 -14.42
N GLY A 115 2.58 0.31 -14.11
CA GLY A 115 3.73 -0.56 -14.41
C GLY A 115 3.62 -1.92 -13.72
N LEU A 116 3.38 -1.94 -12.40
CA LEU A 116 3.23 -3.17 -11.62
C LEU A 116 2.00 -4.00 -12.07
N VAL A 117 0.86 -3.34 -12.25
CA VAL A 117 -0.36 -4.00 -12.74
C VAL A 117 -0.15 -4.58 -14.15
N ARG A 118 0.48 -3.83 -15.06
CA ARG A 118 0.83 -4.32 -16.40
C ARG A 118 1.73 -5.54 -16.33
N HIS A 119 2.76 -5.50 -15.49
CA HIS A 119 3.70 -6.62 -15.32
C HIS A 119 2.99 -7.87 -14.84
N ALA A 120 2.16 -7.77 -13.80
CA ALA A 120 1.40 -8.89 -13.26
C ALA A 120 0.38 -9.46 -14.27
N LEU A 121 -0.29 -8.60 -15.05
CA LEU A 121 -1.20 -9.04 -16.12
C LEU A 121 -0.46 -9.80 -17.23
N HIS A 122 0.72 -9.34 -17.65
CA HIS A 122 1.53 -10.07 -18.61
C HIS A 122 1.95 -11.45 -18.08
N ILE A 123 2.36 -11.53 -16.81
CA ILE A 123 2.68 -12.82 -16.17
C ILE A 123 1.45 -13.73 -16.15
N ALA A 124 0.26 -13.20 -15.86
CA ALA A 124 -1.01 -13.94 -15.91
C ALA A 124 -1.30 -14.53 -17.31
N ASP A 125 -0.92 -13.78 -18.36
CA ASP A 125 -1.02 -14.21 -19.76
C ASP A 125 0.13 -15.16 -20.20
N GLY A 126 1.04 -15.51 -19.29
CA GLY A 126 2.20 -16.35 -19.57
C GLY A 126 3.31 -15.66 -20.36
N LEU A 127 3.28 -14.33 -20.42
CA LEU A 127 4.33 -13.50 -21.02
C LEU A 127 5.33 -13.09 -19.95
N LEU A 128 6.62 -13.18 -20.27
CA LEU A 128 7.69 -12.69 -19.41
C LEU A 128 8.10 -11.27 -19.86
N PRO A 129 7.76 -10.21 -19.11
CA PRO A 129 7.93 -8.82 -19.57
C PRO A 129 9.39 -8.39 -19.62
N ASP A 130 10.18 -8.83 -18.65
CA ASP A 130 11.60 -8.51 -18.52
C ASP A 130 12.46 -9.79 -18.34
N PRO A 131 12.80 -10.47 -19.43
CA PRO A 131 13.66 -11.64 -19.37
C PRO A 131 15.12 -11.31 -19.01
N ALA A 132 15.53 -10.04 -19.09
CA ALA A 132 16.89 -9.62 -18.74
C ALA A 132 16.99 -9.39 -17.22
N GLY A 133 16.07 -8.62 -16.64
CA GLY A 133 15.97 -8.45 -15.18
C GLY A 133 15.71 -9.78 -14.46
N LEU A 134 14.90 -10.68 -15.03
CA LEU A 134 14.75 -12.03 -14.47
C LEU A 134 16.08 -12.79 -14.42
N ARG A 135 16.94 -12.62 -15.43
CA ARG A 135 18.25 -13.29 -15.45
C ARG A 135 19.16 -12.75 -14.34
N GLU A 136 19.15 -11.44 -14.11
CA GLU A 136 19.91 -10.81 -13.02
C GLU A 136 19.40 -11.30 -11.66
N GLN A 137 18.09 -11.33 -11.44
CA GLN A 137 17.49 -11.91 -10.23
C GLN A 137 17.86 -13.38 -10.04
N LEU A 138 17.88 -14.17 -11.11
CA LEU A 138 18.29 -15.57 -11.06
C LEU A 138 19.77 -15.73 -10.69
N GLU A 139 20.65 -14.81 -11.13
CA GLU A 139 22.07 -14.82 -10.76
C GLU A 139 22.24 -14.53 -9.26
N ASP A 140 21.51 -13.56 -8.70
CA ASP A 140 21.50 -13.26 -7.26
C ASP A 140 20.91 -14.41 -6.42
N ILE A 141 19.88 -15.07 -6.95
CA ILE A 141 19.24 -16.23 -6.32
C ILE A 141 20.16 -17.46 -6.36
N ASP A 142 20.89 -17.70 -7.45
CA ASP A 142 21.85 -18.81 -7.54
C ASP A 142 22.96 -18.67 -6.47
N ASP A 143 23.44 -17.44 -6.23
CA ASP A 143 24.42 -17.14 -5.17
C ASP A 143 23.83 -17.39 -3.76
N THR A 144 22.52 -17.19 -3.58
CA THR A 144 21.81 -17.36 -2.31
C THR A 144 21.39 -18.83 -2.05
N LEU A 145 20.86 -19.51 -3.08
CA LEU A 145 20.45 -20.92 -3.04
C LEU A 145 21.64 -21.86 -2.83
N ALA A 146 22.82 -21.52 -3.36
CA ALA A 146 24.05 -22.27 -3.15
C ALA A 146 24.44 -22.42 -1.66
N GLN A 147 23.90 -21.55 -0.79
CA GLN A 147 24.15 -21.54 0.64
C GLN A 147 23.05 -22.24 1.45
N HIS A 148 21.85 -22.46 0.89
CA HIS A 148 20.63 -22.82 1.65
C HIS A 148 19.78 -23.97 1.08
N THR A 149 20.16 -24.60 -0.04
CA THR A 149 19.42 -25.78 -0.56
C THR A 149 19.90 -27.11 0.04
N GLY A 150 18.99 -27.77 0.78
CA GLY A 150 19.14 -29.12 1.29
C GLY A 150 18.06 -30.06 0.71
N PRO A 151 18.13 -31.38 0.96
CA PRO A 151 17.17 -32.34 0.42
C PRO A 151 15.73 -32.20 0.97
N ASP A 152 15.51 -31.38 2.00
CA ASP A 152 14.22 -31.15 2.66
C ASP A 152 13.63 -29.74 2.42
N THR A 153 14.21 -28.95 1.50
CA THR A 153 13.70 -27.59 1.22
C THR A 153 12.39 -27.65 0.45
N ASP A 154 11.35 -26.96 0.93
CA ASP A 154 10.05 -26.89 0.27
C ASP A 154 10.20 -26.17 -1.09
N PRO A 155 9.64 -26.70 -2.20
CA PRO A 155 9.54 -25.96 -3.45
C PRO A 155 8.79 -24.63 -3.33
N GLU A 156 7.93 -24.43 -2.32
CA GLU A 156 7.32 -23.13 -2.01
C GLU A 156 8.34 -22.15 -1.40
N ASP A 157 9.32 -22.62 -0.63
CA ASP A 157 10.41 -21.83 -0.03
C ASP A 157 11.53 -21.51 -1.04
N THR A 158 11.53 -22.14 -2.21
CA THR A 158 12.53 -21.96 -3.28
C THR A 158 11.94 -21.51 -4.61
N GLY A 159 10.61 -21.33 -4.66
CA GLY A 159 9.89 -20.91 -5.85
C GLY A 159 10.16 -19.45 -6.18
N LEU A 160 10.65 -19.18 -7.39
CA LEU A 160 10.82 -17.81 -7.87
C LEU A 160 9.47 -17.17 -8.17
N ARG A 161 9.08 -16.17 -7.37
CA ARG A 161 7.94 -15.30 -7.69
C ARG A 161 8.30 -14.38 -8.86
N LEU A 162 7.56 -14.48 -9.96
CA LEU A 162 7.79 -13.66 -11.16
C LEU A 162 7.16 -12.27 -11.08
N THR A 163 6.29 -12.05 -10.10
CA THR A 163 5.63 -10.78 -9.79
C THR A 163 5.31 -10.76 -8.30
N PRO A 164 5.38 -9.59 -7.64
CA PRO A 164 5.01 -9.45 -6.24
C PRO A 164 3.49 -9.52 -6.01
N LEU A 165 2.69 -9.25 -7.05
CA LEU A 165 1.22 -9.20 -6.97
C LEU A 165 0.55 -10.53 -7.32
N ASP A 166 -0.65 -10.79 -6.82
CA ASP A 166 -1.51 -11.86 -7.32
C ASP A 166 -1.89 -11.58 -8.79
N PRO A 167 -1.37 -12.36 -9.76
CA PRO A 167 -1.61 -12.12 -11.18
C PRO A 167 -3.09 -12.28 -11.57
N LYS A 168 -3.93 -12.91 -10.74
CA LYS A 168 -5.38 -13.05 -11.00
C LYS A 168 -6.18 -11.80 -10.66
N ARG A 169 -5.66 -10.93 -9.78
CA ARG A 169 -6.33 -9.73 -9.28
C ARG A 169 -5.32 -8.62 -8.92
N PRO A 170 -4.42 -8.23 -9.84
CA PRO A 170 -3.24 -7.45 -9.47
C PRO A 170 -3.57 -6.06 -8.91
N ALA A 171 -4.59 -5.37 -9.45
CA ALA A 171 -4.93 -4.04 -8.95
C ALA A 171 -5.63 -4.08 -7.57
N PRO A 172 -6.63 -4.95 -7.31
CA PRO A 172 -7.17 -5.13 -5.97
C PRO A 172 -6.13 -5.60 -4.94
N ASP A 173 -5.23 -6.50 -5.33
CA ASP A 173 -4.15 -7.01 -4.47
C ASP A 173 -3.19 -5.87 -4.07
N LEU A 174 -2.71 -5.10 -5.05
CA LEU A 174 -1.89 -3.92 -4.81
C LEU A 174 -2.59 -2.88 -3.92
N LEU A 175 -3.89 -2.64 -4.11
CA LEU A 175 -4.64 -1.72 -3.25
C LEU A 175 -4.67 -2.19 -1.79
N GLU A 176 -4.87 -3.49 -1.55
CA GLU A 176 -4.86 -4.08 -0.21
C GLU A 176 -3.48 -3.90 0.44
N ASP A 177 -2.41 -4.22 -0.28
CA ASP A 177 -1.02 -4.05 0.17
C ASP A 177 -0.71 -2.58 0.50
N LEU A 178 -1.08 -1.64 -0.36
CA LEU A 178 -0.81 -0.22 -0.14
C LEU A 178 -1.55 0.35 1.08
N LEU A 179 -2.80 -0.05 1.29
CA LEU A 179 -3.57 0.36 2.46
C LEU A 179 -3.04 -0.29 3.74
N ALA A 180 -2.57 -1.54 3.68
CA ALA A 180 -1.84 -2.19 4.76
C ALA A 180 -0.52 -1.46 5.06
N GLY A 181 0.18 -0.96 4.05
CA GLY A 181 1.36 -0.11 4.23
C GLY A 181 1.06 1.20 4.96
N ILE A 182 -0.04 1.89 4.62
CA ILE A 182 -0.48 3.10 5.35
C ILE A 182 -0.79 2.77 6.80
N HIS A 183 -1.40 1.61 7.05
CA HIS A 183 -1.65 1.13 8.40
C HIS A 183 -0.35 0.84 9.16
N GLY A 184 0.63 0.20 8.52
CA GLY A 184 1.95 -0.03 9.10
C GLY A 184 2.69 1.26 9.44
N CYS A 185 2.60 2.29 8.60
CA CYS A 185 3.14 3.62 8.90
C CYS A 185 2.52 4.22 10.18
N TRP A 186 1.22 4.03 10.41
CA TRP A 186 0.57 4.44 11.65
C TRP A 186 1.05 3.61 12.83
N LEU A 187 1.12 2.28 12.73
CA LEU A 187 1.58 1.41 13.83
C LEU A 187 2.96 1.83 14.35
N LEU A 188 3.90 2.07 13.43
CA LEU A 188 5.24 2.49 13.79
C LEU A 188 5.28 3.93 14.35
N HIS A 189 4.39 4.82 13.89
CA HIS A 189 4.28 6.17 14.44
C HIS A 189 3.71 6.16 15.86
N ASP A 190 2.66 5.36 16.10
CA ASP A 190 2.01 5.18 17.40
C ASP A 190 3.02 4.65 18.44
N GLU A 191 3.82 3.64 18.06
CA GLU A 191 4.88 3.08 18.92
C GLU A 191 5.92 4.14 19.33
N TYR A 192 6.27 5.07 18.44
CA TYR A 192 7.23 6.13 18.75
C TYR A 192 6.64 7.30 19.55
N ASP A 193 5.37 7.64 19.32
CA ASP A 193 4.65 8.64 20.12
C ASP A 193 4.48 8.15 21.58
N GLU A 194 4.13 6.87 21.78
CA GLU A 194 4.01 6.27 23.11
C GLU A 194 5.35 6.31 23.88
N LEU A 195 6.47 6.04 23.21
CA LEU A 195 7.81 6.07 23.83
C LEU A 195 8.26 7.48 24.22
N ASP A 196 7.86 8.52 23.46
CA ASP A 196 8.15 9.93 23.81
C ASP A 196 7.29 10.41 25.00
N ASP A 197 6.07 9.90 25.14
CA ASP A 197 5.18 10.19 26.27
C ASP A 197 5.63 9.51 27.59
N GLU A 198 6.25 8.32 27.52
CA GLU A 198 6.79 7.60 28.69
C GLU A 198 7.94 8.36 29.41
N ASP A 199 8.64 9.26 28.73
CA ASP A 199 9.70 10.10 29.32
C ASP A 199 9.14 11.30 30.14
N ASP A 200 7.81 11.59 30.10
CA ASP A 200 7.16 12.71 30.82
C ASP A 200 6.26 12.30 32.00
N PHE A 201 6.18 11.01 32.39
CA PHE A 201 5.34 10.61 33.53
C PHE A 201 6.13 10.41 34.83
N GLY A 202 6.14 11.48 35.62
CA GLY A 202 6.16 11.35 37.08
C GLY A 202 4.92 10.61 37.58
N ASP A 203 5.15 9.63 38.45
CA ASP A 203 4.21 8.99 39.39
C ASP A 203 2.82 9.66 39.46
N ASP A 204 1.78 9.06 38.87
CA ASP A 204 0.40 9.21 39.34
C ASP A 204 -0.52 8.08 38.85
N GLU A 205 -0.58 7.04 39.68
CA GLU A 205 -1.74 6.24 40.14
C GLU A 205 -2.84 5.74 39.16
N ASP A 206 -2.90 4.40 39.04
CA ASP A 206 -4.07 3.51 39.10
C ASP A 206 -5.42 4.08 38.60
N ARG A 207 -5.69 3.97 37.29
CA ARG A 207 -7.05 4.15 36.74
C ARG A 207 -7.30 3.19 35.59
N ASP A 208 -8.33 2.35 35.72
CA ASP A 208 -8.99 1.51 34.70
C ASP A 208 -8.38 1.63 33.28
N ASP A 209 -7.35 0.82 33.02
CA ASP A 209 -6.45 0.91 31.86
C ASP A 209 -7.19 0.69 30.52
N ASP A 210 -8.09 -0.31 30.45
CA ASP A 210 -8.70 -0.76 29.19
C ASP A 210 -9.54 0.31 28.43
N GLU A 211 -10.19 1.25 29.13
CA GLU A 211 -11.02 2.30 28.50
C GLU A 211 -10.21 3.55 28.09
N GLN A 212 -9.02 3.73 28.66
CA GLN A 212 -8.14 4.86 28.37
C GLN A 212 -7.24 4.56 27.16
N ASP A 213 -6.73 3.33 27.05
CA ASP A 213 -5.90 2.89 25.92
C ASP A 213 -6.65 3.08 24.59
N GLY A 214 -7.89 2.60 24.50
CA GLY A 214 -8.69 2.74 23.26
C GLY A 214 -8.97 4.20 22.87
N GLN A 215 -9.09 5.11 23.84
CA GLN A 215 -9.27 6.55 23.55
C GLN A 215 -7.98 7.25 23.16
N GLN A 216 -6.82 6.76 23.61
CA GLN A 216 -5.50 7.26 23.22
C GLN A 216 -5.14 6.81 21.82
N HIS A 217 -5.29 5.51 21.49
CA HIS A 217 -5.11 5.01 20.12
C HIS A 217 -6.03 5.72 19.11
N ASP A 218 -7.30 5.97 19.47
CA ASP A 218 -8.22 6.72 18.60
C ASP A 218 -7.77 8.17 18.37
N ARG A 219 -7.11 8.81 19.34
CA ARG A 219 -6.55 10.16 19.18
C ARG A 219 -5.28 10.14 18.33
N GLY A 220 -4.31 9.29 18.66
CA GLY A 220 -3.07 9.12 17.91
C GLY A 220 -3.36 8.81 16.43
N ARG A 221 -4.32 7.93 16.18
CA ARG A 221 -4.78 7.63 14.81
C ARG A 221 -5.38 8.83 14.07
N ASN A 222 -6.15 9.67 14.75
CA ASN A 222 -6.72 10.88 14.16
C ASN A 222 -5.66 11.95 13.89
N ASP A 223 -4.69 12.09 14.79
CA ASP A 223 -3.59 13.05 14.69
C ASP A 223 -2.63 12.64 13.56
N PHE A 224 -2.25 11.36 13.49
CA PHE A 224 -1.53 10.80 12.33
C PHE A 224 -2.30 11.04 11.03
N ALA A 225 -3.60 10.74 10.99
CA ALA A 225 -4.42 10.99 9.80
C ALA A 225 -4.48 12.48 9.42
N HIS A 226 -4.35 13.41 10.38
CA HIS A 226 -4.25 14.83 10.08
C HIS A 226 -2.90 15.17 9.43
N LEU A 227 -1.78 14.70 9.99
CA LEU A 227 -0.43 14.89 9.44
C LEU A 227 -0.32 14.34 8.02
N VAL A 228 -0.84 13.13 7.77
CA VAL A 228 -0.83 12.52 6.44
C VAL A 228 -1.62 13.35 5.42
N ARG A 229 -2.76 13.94 5.82
CA ARG A 229 -3.52 14.83 4.92
C ARG A 229 -2.72 16.07 4.54
N GLU A 230 -1.99 16.67 5.49
CA GLU A 230 -1.14 17.83 5.21
C GLU A 230 0.00 17.48 4.25
N ALA A 231 0.71 16.38 4.50
CA ALA A 231 1.76 15.87 3.63
C ALA A 231 1.24 15.53 2.21
N ALA A 232 0.11 14.81 2.12
CA ALA A 232 -0.52 14.45 0.86
C ALA A 232 -0.96 15.70 0.06
N ALA A 233 -1.47 16.72 0.74
CA ALA A 233 -1.85 17.99 0.11
C ALA A 233 -0.65 18.78 -0.40
N ALA A 234 0.47 18.79 0.33
CA ALA A 234 1.73 19.42 -0.10
C ALA A 234 2.27 18.78 -1.39
N HIS A 235 2.05 17.47 -1.54
CA HIS A 235 2.54 16.68 -2.67
C HIS A 235 1.50 16.37 -3.75
N ARG A 236 0.36 17.06 -3.77
CA ARG A 236 -0.74 16.77 -4.70
C ARG A 236 -0.35 16.81 -6.18
N ASN A 237 0.70 17.55 -6.54
CA ASN A 237 1.22 17.58 -7.91
C ASN A 237 1.81 16.24 -8.37
N ARG A 238 2.14 15.31 -7.46
CA ARG A 238 2.66 13.97 -7.78
C ARG A 238 1.58 13.07 -8.40
N LEU A 239 0.30 13.31 -8.14
CA LEU A 239 -0.83 12.48 -8.63
C LEU A 239 -1.07 12.56 -10.16
N ILE A 240 -0.39 13.47 -10.89
CA ILE A 240 -0.69 13.83 -12.29
C ILE A 240 0.43 13.40 -13.23
#